data_AF-A0A1V9A4U5-F1
#
_entry.id   AF-A0A1V9A4U5-F1
#
_cell.length_a   1.000
_cell.length_b   1.000
_cell.length_c   1.000
_cell.angle_alpha   90.00
_cell.angle_beta   90.00
_cell.angle_gamma   90.00
#
_symmetry.space_group_name_H-M   'P 1'
#
loop_
_entity.id
_entity.type
_entity.pdbx_description
1 polymer ?
#
loop_
_entity_poly.entity_id
_entity_poly.type
_entity_poly.pdbx_seq_one_letter_code
_entity_poly.pdbx_strand_id
1 'polypeptide(L)'
;MSTYKEELRRDRAAKAEQARADRLAEAEQRRKDRELEAEQRRKDQAAAAADARKDQREREARKQDRKQKRKAALRAVLATVGENRVAASIYGIALVSFVMSAPAMADYGHRIYAGSAWPFTGWLLPVVTELSMWACAFAVHHRRRTAPGTSVLWLLVGVALSTALAAALNAMKGLTIGWDASVVMGVVSIAGVLLHQMTVAGQPRTRGDREAARIARQVARKERAARQAAIADAAVEITDDGTARLVFEPGVYRIGRDRDPRLRPEVSPLDRPGPWDVLDDEIAALLDAEATTDRDGDVSGGGVATLDRPGSETGSETGGDGKKPGETPKRRGGRRARPMGELRADLAALIQAHPEAVSWSGSRLARELGCDKRRALSLRNELNQSKGEQ
;
A
#
# COMPACT_ATOMS: atom_id res chain seq x y z
N MET A 1 -90.02 -0.85 -83.66
CA MET A 1 -89.43 -1.61 -82.53
C MET A 1 -88.13 -2.39 -82.89
N SER A 2 -87.41 -2.04 -83.98
CA SER A 2 -86.16 -2.76 -84.38
C SER A 2 -84.87 -2.16 -83.79
N THR A 3 -84.89 -0.87 -83.41
CA THR A 3 -83.72 -0.09 -83.00
C THR A 3 -83.13 -0.50 -81.64
N TYR A 4 -83.98 -0.81 -80.66
CA TYR A 4 -83.55 -1.17 -79.30
C TYR A 4 -82.72 -2.47 -79.23
N LYS A 5 -83.04 -3.47 -80.08
CA LYS A 5 -82.29 -4.75 -80.11
C LYS A 5 -80.91 -4.60 -80.74
N GLU A 6 -80.73 -3.64 -81.65
CA GLU A 6 -79.44 -3.34 -82.25
C GLU A 6 -78.54 -2.54 -81.30
N GLU A 7 -79.09 -1.58 -80.59
CA GLU A 7 -78.40 -0.85 -79.51
C GLU A 7 -77.91 -1.81 -78.42
N LEU A 8 -78.75 -2.75 -77.98
CA LEU A 8 -78.35 -3.75 -76.97
C LEU A 8 -77.21 -4.67 -77.46
N ARG A 9 -77.13 -4.96 -78.76
CA ARG A 9 -76.02 -5.75 -79.35
C ARG A 9 -74.74 -4.93 -79.44
N ARG A 10 -74.84 -3.65 -79.80
CA ARG A 10 -73.71 -2.71 -79.82
C ARG A 10 -73.16 -2.48 -78.42
N ASP A 11 -74.02 -2.30 -77.41
CA ASP A 11 -73.61 -2.15 -76.02
C ASP A 11 -72.95 -3.41 -75.46
N ARG A 12 -73.45 -4.59 -75.83
CA ARG A 12 -72.80 -5.87 -75.46
C ARG A 12 -71.45 -6.04 -76.12
N ALA A 13 -71.30 -5.62 -77.39
CA ALA A 13 -70.02 -5.65 -78.08
C ALA A 13 -69.01 -4.69 -77.44
N ALA A 14 -69.43 -3.45 -77.15
CA ALA A 14 -68.60 -2.45 -76.48
C ALA A 14 -68.17 -2.89 -75.07
N LYS A 15 -69.09 -3.48 -74.28
CA LYS A 15 -68.75 -4.05 -72.96
C LYS A 15 -67.80 -5.23 -73.06
N ALA A 16 -67.92 -6.07 -74.10
CA ALA A 16 -67.01 -7.19 -74.32
C ALA A 16 -65.60 -6.72 -74.71
N GLU A 17 -65.49 -5.64 -75.49
CA GLU A 17 -64.21 -5.02 -75.84
C GLU A 17 -63.56 -4.34 -74.63
N GLN A 18 -64.32 -3.59 -73.83
CA GLN A 18 -63.85 -3.02 -72.56
C GLN A 18 -63.37 -4.11 -71.60
N ALA A 19 -64.14 -5.19 -71.43
CA ALA A 19 -63.74 -6.30 -70.58
C ALA A 19 -62.46 -7.02 -71.06
N ARG A 20 -62.16 -7.01 -72.37
CA ARG A 20 -60.90 -7.54 -72.91
C ARG A 20 -59.75 -6.57 -72.63
N ALA A 21 -59.97 -5.27 -72.84
CA ALA A 21 -58.98 -4.24 -72.55
C ALA A 21 -58.63 -4.21 -71.05
N ASP A 22 -59.62 -4.29 -70.16
CA ASP A 22 -59.43 -4.31 -68.72
C ASP A 22 -58.65 -5.55 -68.26
N ARG A 23 -58.95 -6.73 -68.83
CA ARG A 23 -58.20 -7.96 -68.54
C ARG A 23 -56.75 -7.89 -69.01
N LEU A 24 -56.48 -7.25 -70.14
CA LEU A 24 -55.11 -7.04 -70.63
C LEU A 24 -54.37 -6.05 -69.73
N ALA A 25 -55.00 -4.94 -69.35
CA ALA A 25 -54.44 -3.96 -68.43
C ALA A 25 -54.14 -4.57 -67.05
N GLU A 26 -55.05 -5.37 -66.51
CA GLU A 26 -54.85 -6.08 -65.23
C GLU A 26 -53.73 -7.13 -65.34
N ALA A 27 -53.65 -7.86 -66.46
CA ALA A 27 -52.57 -8.81 -66.69
C ALA A 27 -51.19 -8.12 -66.79
N GLU A 28 -51.12 -6.95 -67.39
CA GLU A 28 -49.89 -6.13 -67.45
C GLU A 28 -49.51 -5.56 -66.08
N GLN A 29 -50.48 -5.05 -65.31
CA GLN A 29 -50.25 -4.59 -63.94
C GLN A 29 -49.72 -5.73 -63.07
N ARG A 30 -50.35 -6.91 -63.11
CA ARG A 30 -49.88 -8.09 -62.36
C ARG A 30 -48.48 -8.55 -62.77
N ARG A 31 -48.06 -8.34 -64.02
CA ARG A 31 -46.67 -8.62 -64.46
C ARG A 31 -45.70 -7.61 -63.86
N LYS A 32 -46.01 -6.32 -63.94
CA LYS A 32 -45.19 -5.25 -63.36
C LYS A 32 -45.06 -5.39 -61.85
N ASP A 33 -46.15 -5.70 -61.14
CA ASP A 33 -46.13 -5.89 -59.69
C ASP A 33 -45.24 -7.08 -59.29
N ARG A 34 -45.32 -8.20 -60.03
CA ARG A 34 -44.45 -9.36 -59.79
C ARG A 34 -42.98 -9.06 -60.07
N GLU A 35 -42.68 -8.27 -61.10
CA GLU A 35 -41.31 -7.84 -61.40
C GLU A 35 -40.75 -6.94 -60.29
N LEU A 36 -41.55 -5.98 -59.81
CA LEU A 36 -41.17 -5.11 -58.70
C LEU A 36 -40.97 -5.89 -57.40
N GLU A 37 -41.86 -6.81 -57.06
CA GLU A 37 -41.69 -7.69 -55.89
C GLU A 37 -40.43 -8.56 -56.01
N ALA A 38 -40.16 -9.12 -57.20
CA ALA A 38 -38.96 -9.93 -57.42
C ALA A 38 -37.68 -9.09 -57.28
N GLU A 39 -37.68 -7.85 -57.77
CA GLU A 39 -36.56 -6.93 -57.63
C GLU A 39 -36.35 -6.50 -56.16
N GLN A 40 -37.43 -6.19 -55.44
CA GLN A 40 -37.37 -5.89 -54.01
C GLN A 40 -36.83 -7.08 -53.22
N ARG A 41 -37.32 -8.30 -53.45
CA ARG A 41 -36.79 -9.51 -52.80
C ARG A 41 -35.31 -9.73 -53.07
N ARG A 42 -34.81 -9.43 -54.28
CA ARG A 42 -33.36 -9.51 -54.59
C ARG A 42 -32.57 -8.47 -53.81
N LYS A 43 -33.07 -7.24 -53.70
CA LYS A 43 -32.43 -6.17 -52.91
C LYS A 43 -32.41 -6.50 -51.42
N ASP A 44 -33.51 -7.00 -50.87
CA ASP A 44 -33.62 -7.38 -49.46
C ASP A 44 -32.71 -8.56 -49.12
N GLN A 45 -32.64 -9.58 -50.00
CA GLN A 45 -31.72 -10.70 -49.84
C GLN A 45 -30.25 -10.25 -49.90
N ALA A 46 -29.91 -9.33 -50.80
CA ALA A 46 -28.56 -8.78 -50.89
C ALA A 46 -28.19 -7.96 -49.64
N ALA A 47 -29.12 -7.16 -49.11
CA ALA A 47 -28.93 -6.41 -47.87
C ALA A 47 -28.76 -7.34 -46.66
N ALA A 48 -29.65 -8.33 -46.51
CA ALA A 48 -29.57 -9.32 -45.44
C ALA A 48 -28.26 -10.14 -45.49
N ALA A 49 -27.80 -10.51 -46.69
CA ALA A 49 -26.52 -11.19 -46.85
C ALA A 49 -25.31 -10.28 -46.50
N ALA A 50 -25.38 -8.99 -46.82
CA ALA A 50 -24.34 -8.02 -46.46
C ALA A 50 -24.28 -7.81 -44.95
N ASP A 51 -25.42 -7.70 -44.27
CA ASP A 51 -25.49 -7.53 -42.82
C ASP A 51 -25.05 -8.81 -42.08
N ALA A 52 -25.46 -9.99 -42.56
CA ALA A 52 -24.97 -11.26 -42.02
C ALA A 52 -23.44 -11.40 -42.10
N ARG A 53 -22.82 -10.92 -43.20
CA ARG A 53 -21.36 -10.89 -43.35
C ARG A 53 -20.69 -9.91 -42.38
N LYS A 54 -21.29 -8.74 -42.13
CA LYS A 54 -20.80 -7.79 -41.13
C LYS A 54 -20.87 -8.37 -39.72
N ASP A 55 -22.00 -8.96 -39.36
CA ASP A 55 -22.20 -9.63 -38.07
C ASP A 55 -21.21 -10.77 -37.84
N GLN A 56 -20.94 -11.58 -38.86
CA GLN A 56 -19.93 -12.64 -38.78
C GLN A 56 -18.54 -12.06 -38.53
N ARG A 57 -18.14 -11.01 -39.26
CA ARG A 57 -16.84 -10.33 -39.07
C ARG A 57 -16.73 -9.72 -37.68
N GLU A 58 -17.78 -9.10 -37.16
CA GLU A 58 -17.79 -8.56 -35.80
C GLU A 58 -17.67 -9.67 -34.75
N ARG A 59 -18.41 -10.78 -34.93
CA ARG A 59 -18.33 -11.93 -34.01
C ARG A 59 -16.93 -12.54 -34.02
N GLU A 60 -16.30 -12.66 -35.19
CA GLU A 60 -14.93 -13.13 -35.32
C GLU A 60 -13.92 -12.17 -34.69
N ALA A 61 -14.05 -10.86 -34.94
CA ALA A 61 -13.22 -9.84 -34.32
C ALA A 61 -13.35 -9.88 -32.78
N ARG A 62 -14.56 -9.98 -32.24
CA ARG A 62 -14.80 -10.12 -30.79
C ARG A 62 -14.20 -11.43 -30.23
N LYS A 63 -14.28 -12.53 -30.98
CA LYS A 63 -13.65 -13.81 -30.60
C LYS A 63 -12.13 -13.69 -30.60
N GLN A 64 -11.54 -13.01 -31.60
CA GLN A 64 -10.11 -12.79 -31.70
C GLN A 64 -9.62 -11.85 -30.60
N ASP A 65 -10.31 -10.75 -30.34
CA ASP A 65 -10.00 -9.81 -29.25
C ASP A 65 -10.06 -10.52 -27.89
N ARG A 66 -11.09 -11.34 -27.63
CA ARG A 66 -11.15 -12.18 -26.42
C ARG A 66 -9.98 -13.16 -26.32
N LYS A 67 -9.59 -13.80 -27.43
CA LYS A 67 -8.43 -14.71 -27.46
C LYS A 67 -7.12 -13.95 -27.22
N GLN A 68 -6.96 -12.76 -27.81
CA GLN A 68 -5.78 -11.91 -27.63
C GLN A 68 -5.69 -11.40 -26.20
N LYS A 69 -6.79 -10.91 -25.61
CA LYS A 69 -6.86 -10.51 -24.20
C LYS A 69 -6.53 -11.67 -23.26
N ARG A 70 -7.04 -12.87 -23.53
CA ARG A 70 -6.68 -14.09 -22.76
C ARG A 70 -5.19 -14.43 -22.90
N LYS A 71 -4.65 -14.38 -24.11
CA LYS A 71 -3.21 -14.64 -24.35
C LYS A 71 -2.33 -13.57 -23.71
N ALA A 72 -2.72 -12.30 -23.76
CA ALA A 72 -2.00 -11.19 -23.12
C ALA A 72 -2.04 -11.32 -21.60
N ALA A 73 -3.19 -11.64 -21.01
CA ALA A 73 -3.33 -11.92 -19.59
C ALA A 73 -2.46 -13.12 -19.17
N LEU A 74 -2.49 -14.22 -19.92
CA LEU A 74 -1.64 -15.39 -19.68
C LEU A 74 -0.15 -15.04 -19.78
N ARG A 75 0.25 -14.25 -20.79
CA ARG A 75 1.64 -13.79 -20.93
C ARG A 75 2.06 -12.88 -19.78
N ALA A 76 1.19 -12.00 -19.29
CA ALA A 76 1.48 -11.16 -18.12
C ALA A 76 1.64 -11.99 -16.85
N VAL A 77 0.80 -13.02 -16.66
CA VAL A 77 0.97 -13.99 -15.55
C VAL A 77 2.27 -14.78 -15.72
N LEU A 78 2.57 -15.28 -16.91
CA LEU A 78 3.80 -16.03 -17.16
C LEU A 78 5.06 -15.17 -17.02
N ALA A 79 5.02 -13.89 -17.43
CA ALA A 79 6.13 -12.96 -17.25
C ALA A 79 6.39 -12.68 -15.76
N THR A 80 5.33 -12.44 -14.98
CA THR A 80 5.46 -12.25 -13.52
C THR A 80 5.91 -13.51 -12.78
N VAL A 81 5.58 -14.70 -13.29
CA VAL A 81 6.13 -15.98 -12.79
C VAL A 81 7.59 -16.15 -13.19
N GLY A 82 7.98 -15.73 -14.40
CA GLY A 82 9.36 -15.79 -14.89
C GLY A 82 10.33 -14.86 -14.16
N GLU A 83 9.87 -13.69 -13.72
CA GLU A 83 10.63 -12.76 -12.87
C GLU A 83 10.96 -13.35 -11.49
N ASN A 84 10.10 -14.22 -10.97
CA ASN A 84 10.28 -14.89 -9.68
C ASN A 84 10.49 -16.40 -9.87
N ARG A 85 11.61 -16.79 -10.47
CA ARG A 85 11.99 -18.20 -10.70
C ARG A 85 11.84 -19.07 -9.44
N VAL A 86 12.19 -18.54 -8.27
CA VAL A 86 12.04 -19.23 -6.97
C VAL A 86 10.56 -19.50 -6.64
N ALA A 87 9.67 -18.53 -6.86
CA ALA A 87 8.24 -18.74 -6.62
C ALA A 87 7.65 -19.75 -7.61
N ALA A 88 8.11 -19.73 -8.88
CA ALA A 88 7.69 -20.69 -9.89
C ALA A 88 8.03 -22.14 -9.50
N SER A 89 9.24 -22.37 -8.97
CA SER A 89 9.66 -23.70 -8.49
C SER A 89 8.77 -24.19 -7.34
N ILE A 90 8.45 -23.29 -6.39
CA ILE A 90 7.62 -23.62 -5.23
C ILE A 90 6.18 -23.93 -5.65
N TYR A 91 5.62 -23.13 -6.55
CA TYR A 91 4.29 -23.39 -7.10
C TYR A 91 4.25 -24.67 -7.93
N GLY A 92 5.31 -24.99 -8.68
CA GLY A 92 5.45 -26.25 -9.41
C GLY A 92 5.44 -27.46 -8.48
N ILE A 93 6.24 -27.45 -7.42
CA ILE A 93 6.27 -28.52 -6.42
C ILE A 93 4.91 -28.66 -5.74
N ALA A 94 4.28 -27.56 -5.34
CA ALA A 94 2.98 -27.58 -4.69
C ALA A 94 1.88 -28.13 -5.61
N LEU A 95 1.90 -27.80 -6.91
CA LEU A 95 0.97 -28.35 -7.89
C LEU A 95 1.14 -29.87 -8.06
N VAL A 96 2.38 -30.34 -8.15
CA VAL A 96 2.67 -31.79 -8.23
C VAL A 96 2.15 -32.50 -6.98
N SER A 97 2.43 -31.97 -5.79
CA SER A 97 1.91 -32.52 -4.53
C SER A 97 0.39 -32.58 -4.50
N PHE A 98 -0.29 -31.53 -4.98
CA PHE A 98 -1.75 -31.49 -5.05
C PHE A 98 -2.31 -32.52 -6.03
N VAL A 99 -1.74 -32.64 -7.23
CA VAL A 99 -2.19 -33.62 -8.23
C VAL A 99 -2.05 -35.05 -7.69
N MET A 100 -1.03 -35.32 -6.88
CA MET A 100 -0.85 -36.62 -6.24
C MET A 100 -1.77 -36.84 -5.02
N SER A 101 -2.04 -35.80 -4.22
CA SER A 101 -2.83 -35.95 -2.98
C SER A 101 -4.34 -35.88 -3.21
N ALA A 102 -4.79 -35.08 -4.18
CA ALA A 102 -6.20 -34.79 -4.41
C ALA A 102 -7.04 -36.05 -4.70
N PRO A 103 -6.61 -37.02 -5.53
CA PRO A 103 -7.37 -38.25 -5.75
C PRO A 103 -7.56 -39.06 -4.47
N ALA A 104 -6.52 -39.15 -3.64
CA ALA A 104 -6.55 -39.93 -2.41
C ALA A 104 -7.37 -39.26 -1.29
N MET A 105 -7.51 -37.93 -1.31
CA MET A 105 -8.42 -37.19 -0.42
C MET A 105 -9.86 -37.22 -0.92
N ALA A 106 -10.07 -37.14 -2.23
CA ALA A 106 -11.40 -37.20 -2.82
C ALA A 106 -12.07 -38.56 -2.59
N ASP A 107 -11.31 -39.65 -2.74
CA ASP A 107 -11.78 -41.00 -2.43
C ASP A 107 -12.05 -41.22 -0.93
N TYR A 108 -11.25 -40.60 -0.05
CA TYR A 108 -11.49 -40.61 1.39
C TYR A 108 -12.75 -39.82 1.78
N GLY A 109 -12.90 -38.61 1.23
CA GLY A 109 -14.08 -37.78 1.44
C GLY A 109 -15.34 -38.46 0.89
N HIS A 110 -15.26 -39.09 -0.28
CA HIS A 110 -16.38 -39.85 -0.83
C HIS A 110 -16.84 -40.95 0.14
N ARG A 111 -15.91 -41.68 0.76
CA ARG A 111 -16.23 -42.72 1.75
C ARG A 111 -16.86 -42.18 3.03
N ILE A 112 -16.42 -41.02 3.54
CA ILE A 112 -17.02 -40.38 4.71
C ILE A 112 -18.46 -39.92 4.43
N TYR A 113 -18.69 -39.34 3.25
CA TYR A 113 -19.98 -38.73 2.92
C TYR A 113 -20.94 -39.66 2.17
N ALA A 114 -20.58 -40.93 1.97
CA ALA A 114 -21.34 -41.94 1.23
C ALA A 114 -22.77 -42.15 1.78
N GLY A 115 -23.02 -41.88 3.07
CA GLY A 115 -24.35 -41.95 3.70
C GLY A 115 -24.99 -40.59 4.00
N SER A 116 -24.38 -39.49 3.57
CA SER A 116 -24.91 -38.14 3.82
C SER A 116 -25.91 -37.71 2.75
N ALA A 117 -26.73 -36.69 3.05
CA ALA A 117 -27.61 -36.07 2.06
C ALA A 117 -26.85 -35.42 0.88
N TRP A 118 -25.53 -35.24 0.99
CA TRP A 118 -24.70 -34.52 0.02
C TRP A 118 -23.38 -35.27 -0.30
N PRO A 119 -23.43 -36.44 -0.96
CA PRO A 119 -22.26 -37.30 -1.17
C PRO A 119 -21.16 -36.67 -2.05
N PHE A 120 -21.49 -35.66 -2.87
CA PHE A 120 -20.50 -34.94 -3.67
C PHE A 120 -19.60 -34.02 -2.84
N THR A 121 -20.01 -33.63 -1.61
CA THR A 121 -19.20 -32.75 -0.75
C THR A 121 -17.87 -33.38 -0.36
N GLY A 122 -17.81 -34.71 -0.29
CA GLY A 122 -16.58 -35.48 -0.10
C GLY A 122 -15.53 -35.24 -1.18
N TRP A 123 -15.94 -34.99 -2.42
CA TRP A 123 -15.05 -34.68 -3.53
C TRP A 123 -14.53 -33.22 -3.49
N LEU A 124 -15.28 -32.33 -2.84
CA LEU A 124 -14.91 -30.92 -2.67
C LEU A 124 -13.99 -30.67 -1.47
N LEU A 125 -13.85 -31.62 -0.55
CA LEU A 125 -12.97 -31.49 0.62
C LEU A 125 -11.53 -31.07 0.28
N PRO A 126 -10.79 -31.79 -0.59
CA PRO A 126 -9.44 -31.37 -0.97
C PRO A 126 -9.43 -30.01 -1.67
N VAL A 127 -10.46 -29.70 -2.44
CA VAL A 127 -10.61 -28.40 -3.11
C VAL A 127 -10.73 -27.30 -2.04
N VAL A 128 -11.60 -27.45 -1.05
CA VAL A 128 -11.84 -26.44 -0.02
C VAL A 128 -10.64 -26.27 0.90
N THR A 129 -10.00 -27.36 1.35
CA THR A 129 -8.86 -27.26 2.28
C THR A 129 -7.63 -26.65 1.62
N GLU A 130 -7.35 -27.02 0.37
CA GLU A 130 -6.21 -26.50 -0.37
C GLU A 130 -6.50 -25.08 -0.88
N LEU A 131 -7.63 -24.81 -1.57
CA LEU A 131 -7.94 -23.48 -2.08
C LEU A 131 -8.03 -22.42 -0.98
N SER A 132 -8.50 -22.78 0.22
CA SER A 132 -8.53 -21.82 1.34
C SER A 132 -7.12 -21.36 1.72
N MET A 133 -6.15 -22.28 1.76
CA MET A 133 -4.75 -21.95 2.01
C MET A 133 -4.17 -21.08 0.90
N TRP A 134 -4.41 -21.45 -0.36
CA TRP A 134 -3.94 -20.71 -1.53
C TRP A 134 -4.56 -19.31 -1.62
N ALA A 135 -5.85 -19.16 -1.30
CA ALA A 135 -6.52 -17.88 -1.26
C ALA A 135 -5.91 -16.96 -0.19
N CYS A 136 -5.64 -17.48 1.01
CA CYS A 136 -4.97 -16.71 2.06
C CYS A 136 -3.54 -16.34 1.66
N ALA A 137 -2.76 -17.26 1.09
CA ALA A 137 -1.39 -17.00 0.64
C ALA A 137 -1.35 -15.94 -0.48
N PHE A 138 -2.25 -16.03 -1.46
CA PHE A 138 -2.37 -15.05 -2.54
C PHE A 138 -2.81 -13.68 -1.99
N ALA A 139 -3.75 -13.65 -1.04
CA ALA A 139 -4.17 -12.42 -0.37
C ALA A 139 -3.03 -11.75 0.41
N VAL A 140 -2.16 -12.53 1.09
CA VAL A 140 -0.96 -11.98 1.74
C VAL A 140 -0.03 -11.35 0.72
N HIS A 141 0.25 -12.06 -0.38
CA HIS A 141 1.15 -11.58 -1.44
C HIS A 141 0.61 -10.33 -2.11
N HIS A 142 -0.67 -10.35 -2.50
CA HIS A 142 -1.35 -9.22 -3.12
C HIS A 142 -1.34 -8.00 -2.19
N ARG A 143 -1.73 -8.17 -0.92
CA ARG A 143 -1.80 -7.07 0.05
C ARG A 143 -0.43 -6.48 0.37
N ARG A 144 0.63 -7.29 0.37
CA ARG A 144 2.02 -6.79 0.52
C ARG A 144 2.49 -5.98 -0.67
N ARG A 145 2.01 -6.26 -1.89
CA ARG A 145 2.32 -5.48 -3.09
C ARG A 145 1.48 -4.21 -3.22
N THR A 146 0.18 -4.27 -2.92
CA THR A 146 -0.74 -3.13 -3.13
C THR A 146 -0.78 -2.15 -1.96
N ALA A 147 -0.53 -2.61 -0.74
CA ALA A 147 -0.59 -1.77 0.46
C ALA A 147 0.56 -2.08 1.44
N PRO A 148 1.81 -1.75 1.06
CA PRO A 148 2.98 -1.99 1.90
C PRO A 148 2.90 -1.17 3.20
N GLY A 149 2.49 -1.82 4.29
CA GLY A 149 2.31 -1.17 5.60
C GLY A 149 1.07 -1.63 6.37
N THR A 150 0.12 -2.28 5.70
CA THR A 150 -1.05 -2.87 6.36
C THR A 150 -0.69 -4.16 7.10
N SER A 151 -1.39 -4.44 8.21
CA SER A 151 -1.17 -5.68 8.96
C SER A 151 -1.70 -6.87 8.14
N VAL A 152 -0.85 -7.89 7.98
CA VAL A 152 -1.21 -9.18 7.37
C VAL A 152 -1.46 -10.26 8.43
N LEU A 153 -1.53 -9.87 9.71
CA LEU A 153 -1.58 -10.80 10.84
C LEU A 153 -2.78 -11.76 10.74
N TRP A 154 -3.97 -11.26 10.44
CA TRP A 154 -5.16 -12.10 10.28
C TRP A 154 -5.08 -13.07 9.10
N LEU A 155 -4.40 -12.68 8.01
CA LEU A 155 -4.18 -13.58 6.88
C LEU A 155 -3.16 -14.67 7.24
N LEU A 156 -2.13 -14.33 8.01
CA LEU A 156 -1.16 -15.32 8.53
C LEU A 156 -1.81 -16.28 9.53
N VAL A 157 -2.70 -15.79 10.39
CA VAL A 157 -3.52 -16.65 11.28
C VAL A 157 -4.38 -17.60 10.46
N GLY A 158 -5.02 -17.11 9.39
CA GLY A 158 -5.77 -17.96 8.45
C GLY A 158 -4.90 -19.07 7.84
N VAL A 159 -3.72 -18.72 7.32
CA VAL A 159 -2.76 -19.72 6.79
C VAL A 159 -2.37 -20.73 7.87
N ALA A 160 -2.05 -20.29 9.09
CA ALA A 160 -1.66 -21.17 10.17
C ALA A 160 -2.77 -22.16 10.55
N LEU A 161 -4.02 -21.69 10.65
CA LEU A 161 -5.17 -22.54 10.95
C LEU A 161 -5.43 -23.57 9.84
N SER A 162 -5.43 -23.15 8.57
CA SER A 162 -5.60 -24.07 7.44
C SER A 162 -4.49 -25.12 7.37
N THR A 163 -3.25 -24.71 7.64
CA THR A 163 -2.08 -25.61 7.65
C THR A 163 -2.17 -26.61 8.79
N ALA A 164 -2.55 -26.17 9.98
CA ALA A 164 -2.74 -27.04 11.13
C ALA A 164 -3.86 -28.06 10.88
N LEU A 165 -4.97 -27.64 10.28
CA LEU A 165 -6.06 -28.54 9.91
C LEU A 165 -5.61 -29.58 8.88
N ALA A 166 -4.91 -29.16 7.82
CA ALA A 166 -4.38 -30.07 6.81
C ALA A 166 -3.41 -31.09 7.40
N ALA A 167 -2.51 -30.64 8.29
CA ALA A 167 -1.58 -31.51 8.98
C ALA A 167 -2.31 -32.52 9.88
N ALA A 168 -3.32 -32.09 10.62
CA ALA A 168 -4.13 -32.98 11.46
C ALA A 168 -4.85 -34.05 10.62
N LEU A 169 -5.45 -33.67 9.49
CA LEU A 169 -6.10 -34.61 8.58
C LEU A 169 -5.12 -35.64 8.00
N ASN A 170 -3.93 -35.19 7.58
CA ASN A 170 -2.88 -36.06 7.06
C ASN A 170 -2.29 -36.98 8.14
N ALA A 171 -2.10 -36.48 9.37
CA ALA A 171 -1.66 -37.28 10.51
C ALA A 171 -2.71 -38.34 10.88
N MET A 172 -4.00 -37.96 10.96
CA MET A 172 -5.09 -38.92 11.20
C MET A 172 -5.15 -40.03 10.15
N LYS A 173 -4.89 -39.70 8.89
CA LYS A 173 -4.76 -40.71 7.83
C LYS A 173 -3.53 -41.59 8.01
N GLY A 174 -2.39 -41.02 8.40
CA GLY A 174 -1.20 -41.81 8.67
C GLY A 174 -1.38 -42.77 9.86
N LEU A 175 -2.20 -42.42 10.87
CA LEU A 175 -2.51 -43.31 11.99
C LEU A 175 -3.15 -44.62 11.57
N THR A 176 -3.87 -44.68 10.44
CA THR A 176 -4.44 -45.93 9.92
C THR A 176 -3.39 -46.87 9.32
N ILE A 177 -2.20 -46.34 9.03
CA ILE A 177 -1.03 -47.09 8.51
C ILE A 177 -0.05 -47.38 9.65
N GLY A 178 0.15 -46.44 10.58
CA GLY A 178 1.03 -46.57 11.73
C GLY A 178 1.45 -45.22 12.31
N TRP A 179 1.99 -45.22 13.54
CA TRP A 179 2.41 -43.99 14.22
C TRP A 179 3.49 -43.21 13.42
N ASP A 180 4.49 -43.92 12.90
CA ASP A 180 5.56 -43.29 12.12
C ASP A 180 5.03 -42.65 10.84
N ALA A 181 4.07 -43.30 10.17
CA ALA A 181 3.40 -42.75 8.99
C ALA A 181 2.57 -41.50 9.32
N SER A 182 1.90 -41.46 10.48
CA SER A 182 1.18 -40.27 10.98
C SER A 182 2.10 -39.07 11.13
N VAL A 183 3.25 -39.26 11.80
CA VAL A 183 4.23 -38.19 12.02
C VAL A 183 4.80 -37.69 10.69
N VAL A 184 5.22 -38.61 9.81
CA VAL A 184 5.79 -38.24 8.50
C VAL A 184 4.77 -37.50 7.63
N MET A 185 3.54 -38.00 7.55
CA MET A 185 2.48 -37.35 6.76
C MET A 185 2.11 -35.97 7.31
N GLY A 186 2.02 -35.82 8.63
CA GLY A 186 1.78 -34.53 9.27
C GLY A 186 2.89 -33.51 9.01
N VAL A 187 4.16 -33.91 9.16
CA VAL A 187 5.31 -33.03 8.95
C VAL A 187 5.45 -32.62 7.49
N VAL A 188 5.35 -33.58 6.55
CA VAL A 188 5.44 -33.30 5.11
C VAL A 188 4.31 -32.36 4.65
N SER A 189 3.12 -32.47 5.24
CA SER A 189 1.98 -31.57 4.98
C SER A 189 2.26 -30.11 5.35
N ILE A 190 3.07 -29.86 6.39
CA ILE A 190 3.41 -28.50 6.85
C ILE A 190 4.66 -27.96 6.15
N ALA A 191 5.60 -28.84 5.80
CA ALA A 191 6.90 -28.46 5.23
C ALA A 191 6.77 -27.59 3.96
N GLY A 192 5.84 -27.93 3.06
CA GLY A 192 5.57 -27.15 1.86
C GLY A 192 5.09 -25.73 2.17
N VAL A 193 4.23 -25.57 3.18
CA VAL A 193 3.71 -24.28 3.60
C VAL A 193 4.80 -23.44 4.27
N LEU A 194 5.60 -24.03 5.15
CA LEU A 194 6.71 -23.33 5.79
C LEU A 194 7.72 -22.83 4.77
N LEU A 195 8.08 -23.67 3.79
CA LEU A 195 8.96 -23.27 2.70
C LEU A 195 8.36 -22.13 1.87
N HIS A 196 7.06 -22.20 1.56
CA HIS A 196 6.34 -21.12 0.89
C HIS A 196 6.33 -19.84 1.71
N GLN A 197 6.09 -19.90 3.03
CA GLN A 197 6.12 -18.72 3.88
C GLN A 197 7.53 -18.14 4.01
N MET A 198 8.58 -18.96 4.07
CA MET A 198 9.96 -18.47 4.08
C MET A 198 10.32 -17.69 2.81
N THR A 199 9.73 -18.06 1.67
CA THR A 199 9.97 -17.37 0.40
C THR A 199 9.06 -16.15 0.17
N VAL A 200 7.80 -16.21 0.61
CA VAL A 200 6.80 -15.15 0.39
C VAL A 200 6.74 -14.12 1.52
N ALA A 201 7.02 -14.51 2.77
CA ALA A 201 6.95 -13.60 3.91
C ALA A 201 7.99 -12.46 3.84
N GLY A 202 8.92 -12.53 2.88
CA GLY A 202 9.99 -11.56 2.68
C GLY A 202 11.00 -11.61 3.81
N GLN A 203 12.23 -11.17 3.54
CA GLN A 203 13.25 -11.07 4.58
C GLN A 203 12.71 -10.28 5.78
N PRO A 204 12.93 -10.76 7.01
CA PRO A 204 12.46 -10.07 8.20
C PRO A 204 12.98 -8.63 8.16
N ARG A 205 12.06 -7.65 8.28
CA ARG A 205 12.38 -6.22 8.31
C ARG A 205 13.63 -5.98 9.14
N THR A 206 14.66 -5.46 8.48
CA THR A 206 15.95 -5.19 9.09
C THR A 206 15.78 -4.17 10.21
N ARG A 207 16.76 -4.07 11.11
CA ARG A 207 16.70 -3.06 12.19
C ARG A 207 16.55 -1.65 11.60
N GLY A 208 17.21 -1.37 10.48
CA GLY A 208 17.08 -0.13 9.72
C GLY A 208 15.64 0.14 9.25
N ASP A 209 14.96 -0.84 8.68
CA ASP A 209 13.56 -0.68 8.24
C ASP A 209 12.61 -0.37 9.40
N ARG A 210 12.88 -0.94 10.57
CA ARG A 210 12.08 -0.69 11.78
C ARG A 210 12.32 0.70 12.33
N GLU A 211 13.56 1.17 12.30
CA GLU A 211 13.93 2.51 12.72
C GLU A 211 13.37 3.56 11.77
N ALA A 212 13.51 3.36 10.45
CA ALA A 212 12.89 4.21 9.43
C ALA A 212 11.37 4.28 9.60
N ALA A 213 10.70 3.15 9.84
CA ALA A 213 9.26 3.13 10.10
C ALA A 213 8.87 3.84 11.41
N ARG A 214 9.72 3.79 12.46
CA ARG A 214 9.50 4.54 13.70
C ARG A 214 9.64 6.04 13.47
N ILE A 215 10.68 6.46 12.74
CA ILE A 215 10.91 7.85 12.38
C ILE A 215 9.74 8.38 11.55
N ALA A 216 9.33 7.66 10.50
CA ALA A 216 8.19 8.03 9.66
C ALA A 216 6.90 8.20 10.47
N ARG A 217 6.63 7.31 11.44
CA ARG A 217 5.47 7.45 12.35
C ARG A 217 5.59 8.68 13.26
N GLN A 218 6.78 8.99 13.76
CA GLN A 218 7.00 10.17 14.57
C GLN A 218 6.84 11.46 13.76
N VAL A 219 7.35 11.50 12.53
CA VAL A 219 7.16 12.60 11.59
C VAL A 219 5.69 12.79 11.28
N ALA A 220 4.97 11.73 10.89
CA ALA A 220 3.53 11.82 10.60
C ALA A 220 2.69 12.29 11.81
N ARG A 221 3.07 11.90 13.04
CA ARG A 221 2.41 12.41 14.26
C ARG A 221 2.69 13.89 14.48
N LYS A 222 3.94 14.32 14.28
CA LYS A 222 4.32 15.74 14.39
C LYS A 222 3.64 16.59 13.33
N GLU A 223 3.58 16.12 12.09
CA GLU A 223 2.86 16.81 11.01
C GLU A 223 1.38 16.95 11.32
N ARG A 224 0.72 15.88 11.80
CA ARG A 224 -0.69 15.96 12.21
C ARG A 224 -0.89 16.95 13.36
N ALA A 225 -0.03 16.92 14.37
CA ALA A 225 -0.09 17.86 15.48
C ALA A 225 0.15 19.31 15.02
N ALA A 226 1.12 19.53 14.11
CA ALA A 226 1.39 20.83 13.51
C ALA A 226 0.18 21.36 12.74
N ARG A 227 -0.44 20.51 11.91
CA ARG A 227 -1.66 20.87 11.16
C ARG A 227 -2.82 21.21 12.08
N GLN A 228 -3.02 20.42 13.14
CA GLN A 228 -4.07 20.68 14.12
C GLN A 228 -3.83 21.98 14.87
N ALA A 229 -2.59 22.24 15.30
CA ALA A 229 -2.22 23.47 15.99
C ALA A 229 -2.35 24.69 15.05
N ALA A 230 -1.98 24.56 13.77
CA ALA A 230 -2.15 25.61 12.78
C ALA A 230 -3.63 25.95 12.53
N ILE A 231 -4.50 24.93 12.46
CA ILE A 231 -5.94 25.15 12.32
C ILE A 231 -6.52 25.80 13.59
N ALA A 232 -6.03 25.46 14.78
CA ALA A 232 -6.49 26.04 16.03
C ALA A 232 -6.03 27.50 16.24
N ASP A 233 -4.90 27.88 15.66
CA ASP A 233 -4.31 29.22 15.74
C ASP A 233 -4.73 30.14 14.58
N ALA A 234 -5.35 29.58 13.53
CA ALA A 234 -5.78 30.34 12.37
C ALA A 234 -6.84 31.38 12.75
N ALA A 235 -6.60 32.64 12.37
CA ALA A 235 -7.58 33.69 12.49
C ALA A 235 -8.66 33.51 11.42
N VAL A 236 -9.91 33.74 11.79
CA VAL A 236 -11.03 33.78 10.84
C VAL A 236 -11.25 35.23 10.45
N GLU A 237 -10.98 35.56 9.20
CA GLU A 237 -11.35 36.83 8.59
C GLU A 237 -12.74 36.69 7.96
N ILE A 238 -13.70 37.50 8.40
CA ILE A 238 -15.03 37.56 7.81
C ILE A 238 -15.04 38.73 6.84
N THR A 239 -15.20 38.44 5.56
CA THR A 239 -15.30 39.44 4.49
C THR A 239 -16.65 40.16 4.52
N ASP A 240 -16.72 41.32 3.88
CA ASP A 240 -17.92 42.17 3.81
C ASP A 240 -19.13 41.45 3.18
N ASP A 241 -18.88 40.43 2.35
CA ASP A 241 -19.90 39.57 1.73
C ASP A 241 -20.43 38.48 2.68
N GLY A 242 -19.95 38.42 3.92
CA GLY A 242 -20.30 37.41 4.93
C GLY A 242 -19.59 36.07 4.77
N THR A 243 -18.59 35.96 3.90
CA THR A 243 -17.80 34.72 3.74
C THR A 243 -16.61 34.70 4.71
N ALA A 244 -16.42 33.58 5.40
CA ALA A 244 -15.33 33.38 6.35
C ALA A 244 -14.13 32.72 5.66
N ARG A 245 -12.94 33.32 5.78
CA ARG A 245 -11.66 32.78 5.31
C ARG A 245 -10.73 32.55 6.50
N LEU A 246 -10.03 31.42 6.51
CA LEU A 246 -8.94 31.17 7.45
C LEU A 246 -7.67 31.84 6.94
N VAL A 247 -7.11 32.75 7.73
CA VAL A 247 -5.83 33.40 7.48
C VAL A 247 -4.80 32.81 8.41
N PHE A 248 -3.70 32.33 7.83
CA PHE A 248 -2.56 31.80 8.56
C PHE A 248 -1.45 32.84 8.53
N GLU A 249 -0.91 33.20 9.69
CA GLU A 249 0.28 34.03 9.74
C GLU A 249 1.48 33.24 9.19
N PRO A 250 2.26 33.80 8.24
CA PRO A 250 3.47 33.17 7.76
C PRO A 250 4.59 33.32 8.80
N GLY A 251 5.20 32.21 9.23
CA GLY A 251 6.27 32.25 10.22
C GLY A 251 6.85 30.88 10.55
N VAL A 252 7.95 30.87 11.31
CA VAL A 252 8.50 29.65 11.91
C VAL A 252 7.80 29.46 13.25
N TYR A 253 7.13 28.31 13.42
CA TYR A 253 6.39 28.00 14.63
C TYR A 253 6.96 26.80 15.34
N ARG A 254 7.03 26.89 16.67
CA ARG A 254 7.38 25.76 17.53
C ARG A 254 6.12 25.27 18.23
N ILE A 255 5.84 23.98 18.12
CA ILE A 255 4.78 23.34 18.90
C ILE A 255 5.23 23.28 20.37
N GLY A 256 4.47 23.93 21.25
CA GLY A 256 4.68 23.87 22.69
C GLY A 256 4.60 22.44 23.23
N ARG A 257 5.34 22.15 24.31
CA ARG A 257 5.35 20.81 24.94
C ARG A 257 4.23 20.61 25.98
N ASP A 258 3.40 21.62 26.17
CA ASP A 258 2.36 21.65 27.20
C ASP A 258 1.08 20.93 26.76
N ARG A 259 0.16 20.71 27.71
CA ARG A 259 -1.10 19.96 27.52
C ARG A 259 -1.99 20.53 26.40
N ASP A 260 -1.78 21.78 26.02
CA ASP A 260 -2.50 22.46 24.95
C ASP A 260 -1.49 22.83 23.85
N PRO A 261 -1.44 22.09 22.72
CA PRO A 261 -0.42 22.27 21.69
C PRO A 261 -0.71 23.53 20.87
N ARG A 262 -0.36 24.69 21.44
CA ARG A 262 -0.39 25.97 20.72
C ARG A 262 0.88 26.12 19.91
N LEU A 263 0.75 26.65 18.70
CA LEU A 263 1.88 27.17 17.96
C LEU A 263 2.38 28.40 18.70
N ARG A 264 3.69 28.46 18.96
CA ARG A 264 4.33 29.69 19.41
C ARG A 264 5.23 30.17 18.28
N PRO A 265 5.11 31.44 17.84
CA PRO A 265 6.04 32.00 16.89
C PRO A 265 7.45 31.87 17.48
N GLU A 266 8.33 31.23 16.73
CA GLU A 266 9.73 31.12 17.08
C GLU A 266 10.38 32.45 16.71
N VAL A 267 10.42 33.37 17.67
CA VAL A 267 11.21 34.60 17.53
C VAL A 267 12.67 34.17 17.46
N SER A 268 13.28 34.38 16.28
CA SER A 268 14.71 34.14 16.11
C SER A 268 15.46 34.93 17.19
N PRO A 269 16.41 34.32 17.92
CA PRO A 269 17.20 35.07 18.90
C PRO A 269 18.00 36.22 18.28
N LEU A 270 18.14 36.26 16.96
CA LEU A 270 18.73 37.36 16.20
C LEU A 270 17.77 38.55 15.98
N ASP A 271 16.45 38.36 16.13
CA ASP A 271 15.43 39.39 15.98
C ASP A 271 14.98 39.99 17.31
N ARG A 272 15.69 39.68 18.41
CA ARG A 272 15.47 40.40 19.67
C ARG A 272 16.18 41.75 19.55
N PRO A 273 15.47 42.89 19.67
CA PRO A 273 16.14 44.16 19.88
C PRO A 273 16.86 44.06 21.23
N GLY A 274 18.17 43.84 21.18
CA GLY A 274 19.06 44.04 22.31
C GLY A 274 19.11 45.53 22.66
N PRO A 275 19.62 45.90 23.84
CA PRO A 275 19.93 47.29 24.14
C PRO A 275 20.91 47.80 23.08
N TRP A 276 20.49 48.79 22.29
CA TRP A 276 21.27 49.36 21.19
C TRP A 276 22.61 49.95 21.67
N ASP A 277 22.67 50.34 22.94
CA ASP A 277 23.76 51.12 23.51
C ASP A 277 25.11 50.40 23.55
N VAL A 278 25.14 49.06 23.69
CA VAL A 278 26.43 48.34 23.85
C VAL A 278 27.13 48.09 22.51
N LEU A 279 26.35 47.86 21.44
CA LEU A 279 26.91 47.57 20.12
C LEU A 279 27.36 48.86 19.42
N ASP A 280 26.62 49.96 19.59
CA ASP A 280 27.00 51.25 19.04
C ASP A 280 28.27 51.79 19.72
N ASP A 281 28.44 51.57 21.02
CA ASP A 281 29.67 51.91 21.75
C ASP A 281 30.88 51.04 21.31
N GLU A 282 30.68 49.74 21.06
CA GLU A 282 31.73 48.87 20.53
C GLU A 282 32.09 49.19 19.08
N ILE A 283 31.12 49.55 18.25
CA ILE A 283 31.35 49.98 16.86
C ILE A 283 32.04 51.34 16.82
N ALA A 284 31.65 52.28 17.68
CA ALA A 284 32.33 53.56 17.82
C ALA A 284 33.78 53.38 18.30
N ALA A 285 34.02 52.49 19.27
CA ALA A 285 35.37 52.16 19.74
C ALA A 285 36.22 51.46 18.66
N LEU A 286 35.63 50.61 17.83
CA LEU A 286 36.30 49.98 16.70
C LEU A 286 36.66 50.99 15.60
N LEU A 287 35.74 51.90 15.28
CA LEU A 287 35.99 52.97 14.29
C LEU A 287 37.04 53.98 14.78
N ASP A 288 37.04 54.33 16.06
CA ASP A 288 38.08 55.17 16.66
C ASP A 288 39.44 54.46 16.70
N ALA A 289 39.47 53.15 16.97
CA ALA A 289 40.69 52.36 16.91
C ALA A 289 41.26 52.30 15.49
N GLU A 290 40.41 52.11 14.48
CA GLU A 290 40.80 52.04 13.06
C GLU A 290 41.27 53.41 12.53
N ALA A 291 40.65 54.50 13.00
CA ALA A 291 41.08 55.88 12.70
C ALA A 291 42.47 56.24 13.25
N THR A 292 42.95 55.52 14.27
CA THR A 292 44.32 55.71 14.79
C THR A 292 45.40 54.90 14.06
N THR A 293 45.02 53.92 13.23
CA THR A 293 45.98 53.05 12.53
C THR A 293 46.32 53.46 11.10
N ASP A 294 45.59 54.40 10.49
CA ASP A 294 45.85 54.87 9.12
C ASP A 294 46.58 56.21 9.07
N ARG A 295 47.88 56.17 9.38
CA ARG A 295 48.89 57.09 8.83
C ARG A 295 50.16 56.30 8.50
N ASP A 296 50.08 55.49 7.46
CA ASP A 296 51.12 55.30 6.44
C ASP A 296 50.82 54.02 5.65
N GLY A 297 50.54 54.15 4.34
CA GLY A 297 50.64 53.01 3.43
C GLY A 297 49.56 52.90 2.36
N ASP A 298 49.69 53.76 1.35
CA ASP A 298 49.44 53.55 -0.09
C ASP A 298 48.35 52.55 -0.57
N VAL A 299 47.42 53.08 -1.36
CA VAL A 299 46.20 52.46 -1.86
C VAL A 299 46.46 51.74 -3.19
N SER A 300 46.02 50.48 -3.32
CA SER A 300 45.81 49.84 -4.63
C SER A 300 44.61 48.90 -4.67
N GLY A 301 43.45 49.52 -4.88
CA GLY A 301 42.30 49.16 -5.73
C GLY A 301 41.99 47.72 -6.20
N GLY A 302 40.69 47.38 -6.05
CA GLY A 302 39.89 46.57 -7.00
C GLY A 302 39.69 45.09 -6.60
N GLY A 303 38.49 44.50 -6.61
CA GLY A 303 37.17 44.92 -7.04
C GLY A 303 36.16 43.80 -6.72
N VAL A 304 34.89 44.20 -6.62
CA VAL A 304 33.73 43.40 -6.19
C VAL A 304 33.32 42.41 -7.28
N ALA A 305 33.00 41.17 -6.89
CA ALA A 305 32.30 40.20 -7.74
C ALA A 305 31.12 39.57 -6.98
N THR A 306 29.93 40.08 -7.30
CA THR A 306 28.62 39.49 -7.01
C THR A 306 28.51 38.10 -7.63
N LEU A 307 28.08 37.10 -6.86
CA LEU A 307 27.77 35.76 -7.38
C LEU A 307 26.29 35.45 -7.17
N ASP A 308 25.56 35.60 -8.26
CA ASP A 308 24.23 35.05 -8.50
C ASP A 308 24.24 33.51 -8.47
N ARG A 309 23.11 32.96 -8.04
CA ARG A 309 22.76 31.54 -8.09
C ARG A 309 21.89 31.32 -9.35
N PRO A 310 22.11 30.27 -10.15
CA PRO A 310 21.24 29.08 -10.13
C PRO A 310 22.05 27.79 -10.39
N GLY A 311 21.65 26.61 -9.90
CA GLY A 311 20.63 25.80 -10.55
C GLY A 311 21.24 24.42 -10.88
N SER A 312 20.45 23.38 -10.64
CA SER A 312 20.76 21.96 -10.78
C SER A 312 21.09 21.52 -12.21
N GLU A 313 21.90 20.46 -12.38
CA GLU A 313 21.51 19.19 -13.02
C GLU A 313 22.70 18.33 -13.50
N THR A 314 22.65 17.06 -13.09
CA THR A 314 23.01 15.80 -13.77
C THR A 314 24.12 15.68 -14.82
N GLY A 315 24.96 14.65 -14.64
CA GLY A 315 25.74 13.96 -15.68
C GLY A 315 27.13 13.57 -15.18
N SER A 316 27.33 12.41 -14.55
CA SER A 316 27.70 11.13 -15.21
C SER A 316 29.05 11.19 -15.93
N GLU A 317 30.13 10.71 -15.30
CA GLU A 317 30.80 9.45 -15.68
C GLU A 317 32.13 9.21 -14.89
N THR A 318 32.29 7.94 -14.52
CA THR A 318 33.52 7.12 -14.38
C THR A 318 34.69 7.53 -13.46
N GLY A 319 34.85 6.71 -12.40
CA GLY A 319 36.09 5.95 -12.20
C GLY A 319 37.07 6.47 -11.15
N GLY A 320 37.21 5.74 -10.03
CA GLY A 320 38.34 5.94 -9.13
C GLY A 320 38.14 5.35 -7.75
N ASP A 321 38.53 4.08 -7.59
CA ASP A 321 38.68 3.39 -6.31
C ASP A 321 39.45 4.24 -5.28
N GLY A 322 38.84 4.45 -4.12
CA GLY A 322 39.42 5.22 -3.02
C GLY A 322 38.81 4.82 -1.68
N LYS A 323 39.22 3.65 -1.19
CA LYS A 323 38.98 3.16 0.17
C LYS A 323 39.26 4.27 1.20
N LYS A 324 38.22 4.79 1.87
CA LYS A 324 38.34 5.55 3.13
C LYS A 324 37.47 4.90 4.21
N PRO A 325 38.00 4.64 5.42
CA PRO A 325 37.23 4.09 6.53
C PRO A 325 36.41 5.23 7.17
N GLY A 326 35.13 5.30 6.81
CA GLY A 326 34.19 6.31 7.32
C GLY A 326 33.58 5.91 8.65
N GLU A 327 34.16 6.45 9.73
CA GLU A 327 33.50 6.98 10.93
C GLU A 327 32.21 6.30 11.41
N THR A 328 32.36 5.54 12.50
CA THR A 328 31.28 5.25 13.44
C THR A 328 30.60 6.55 13.92
N PRO A 329 29.26 6.61 13.99
CA PRO A 329 28.56 7.80 14.45
C PRO A 329 28.90 8.08 15.91
N LYS A 330 29.39 9.30 16.18
CA LYS A 330 29.65 9.85 17.52
C LYS A 330 28.40 9.67 18.39
N ARG A 331 28.45 8.69 19.29
CA ARG A 331 27.50 8.53 20.40
C ARG A 331 27.47 9.86 21.16
N ARG A 332 26.29 10.48 21.22
CA ARG A 332 25.99 11.54 22.19
C ARG A 332 26.54 11.12 23.55
N GLY A 333 27.41 11.95 24.12
CA GLY A 333 28.12 11.68 25.37
C GLY A 333 27.15 11.20 26.44
N GLY A 334 27.20 9.89 26.73
CA GLY A 334 26.60 9.37 27.95
C GLY A 334 27.33 10.04 29.11
N ARG A 335 26.58 10.65 30.04
CA ARG A 335 27.14 11.09 31.32
C ARG A 335 27.99 9.94 31.86
N ARG A 336 29.26 10.22 32.16
CA ARG A 336 30.15 9.23 32.76
C ARG A 336 29.43 8.65 33.98
N ALA A 337 29.23 7.34 33.96
CA ALA A 337 28.54 6.67 35.06
C ALA A 337 29.34 6.90 36.33
N ARG A 338 28.76 7.60 37.32
CA ARG A 338 29.41 7.81 38.62
C ARG A 338 29.76 6.44 39.24
N PRO A 339 30.95 6.31 39.86
CA PRO A 339 31.32 5.09 40.58
C PRO A 339 30.36 4.84 41.75
N MET A 340 30.10 3.57 42.07
CA MET A 340 29.16 3.19 43.14
C MET A 340 29.58 3.71 44.52
N GLY A 341 30.87 3.91 44.77
CA GLY A 341 31.36 4.48 46.03
C GLY A 341 30.91 5.93 46.27
N GLU A 342 30.92 6.76 45.22
CA GLU A 342 30.43 8.14 45.28
C GLU A 342 28.93 8.18 45.56
N LEU A 343 28.16 7.31 44.91
CA LEU A 343 26.71 7.19 45.16
C LEU A 343 26.38 6.71 46.58
N ARG A 344 27.25 5.94 47.23
CA ARG A 344 27.07 5.54 48.65
C ARG A 344 27.31 6.72 49.58
N ALA A 345 28.35 7.52 49.33
CA ALA A 345 28.62 8.73 50.11
C ALA A 345 27.48 9.76 49.95
N ASP A 346 27.02 9.98 48.71
CA ASP A 346 25.87 10.85 48.43
C ASP A 346 24.60 10.36 49.13
N LEU A 347 24.35 9.05 49.14
CA LEU A 347 23.19 8.47 49.84
C LEU A 347 23.31 8.63 51.37
N ALA A 348 24.50 8.45 51.94
CA ALA A 348 24.72 8.65 53.37
C ALA A 348 24.49 10.12 53.78
N ALA A 349 25.02 11.06 52.99
CA ALA A 349 24.79 12.49 53.17
C ALA A 349 23.30 12.85 53.02
N LEU A 350 22.62 12.26 52.04
CA LEU A 350 21.18 12.45 51.82
C LEU A 350 20.34 11.93 53.00
N ILE A 351 20.71 10.78 53.59
CA ILE A 351 20.02 10.23 54.77
C ILE A 351 20.28 11.08 56.02
N GLN A 352 21.49 11.66 56.15
CA GLN A 352 21.82 12.55 57.25
C GLN A 352 21.03 13.87 57.17
N ALA A 353 20.85 14.40 55.96
CA ALA A 353 20.02 15.59 55.72
C ALA A 353 18.51 15.30 55.80
N HIS A 354 18.10 14.10 55.39
CA HIS A 354 16.70 13.65 55.31
C HIS A 354 16.56 12.23 55.86
N PRO A 355 16.30 12.07 57.17
CA PRO A 355 16.15 10.74 57.79
C PRO A 355 15.08 9.86 57.14
N GLU A 356 14.05 10.47 56.54
CA GLU A 356 13.00 9.80 55.79
C GLU A 356 13.47 9.17 54.47
N ALA A 357 14.65 9.55 53.95
CA ALA A 357 15.21 9.04 52.70
C ALA A 357 15.43 7.52 52.71
N VAL A 358 15.58 6.94 53.90
CA VAL A 358 15.61 5.49 54.15
C VAL A 358 14.38 4.78 53.57
N SER A 359 13.20 5.40 53.66
CA SER A 359 11.93 4.82 53.23
C SER A 359 11.52 5.17 51.80
N TRP A 360 12.34 5.96 51.09
CA TRP A 360 11.99 6.42 49.75
C TRP A 360 11.94 5.29 48.72
N SER A 361 11.06 5.49 47.73
CA SER A 361 11.00 4.59 46.57
C SER A 361 12.27 4.71 45.73
N GLY A 362 12.69 3.61 45.08
CA GLY A 362 13.88 3.62 44.22
C GLY A 362 13.83 4.63 43.08
N SER A 363 12.63 5.03 42.63
CA SER A 363 12.47 6.09 41.63
C SER A 363 12.74 7.49 42.17
N ARG A 364 12.42 7.75 43.46
CA ARG A 364 12.70 9.03 44.12
C ARG A 364 14.20 9.13 44.43
N LEU A 365 14.78 8.07 45.00
CA LEU A 365 16.23 7.99 45.23
C LEU A 365 17.05 8.16 43.95
N ALA A 366 16.63 7.55 42.83
CA ALA A 366 17.31 7.74 41.55
C ALA A 366 17.28 9.19 41.03
N ARG A 367 16.20 9.92 41.32
CA ARG A 367 16.05 11.33 40.93
C ARG A 367 16.98 12.23 41.75
N GLU A 368 16.99 12.04 43.07
CA GLU A 368 17.81 12.83 43.98
C GLU A 368 19.32 12.55 43.82
N LEU A 369 19.69 11.28 43.60
CA LEU A 369 21.08 10.88 43.36
C LEU A 369 21.54 11.07 41.90
N GLY A 370 20.64 11.48 40.99
CA GLY A 370 20.94 11.65 39.57
C GLY A 370 21.45 10.37 38.87
N CYS A 371 21.03 9.19 39.33
CA CYS A 371 21.50 7.89 38.85
C CYS A 371 20.37 7.04 38.23
N ASP A 372 20.70 5.89 37.65
CA ASP A 372 19.68 4.98 37.13
C ASP A 372 18.92 4.25 38.27
N LYS A 373 17.65 3.92 38.00
CA LYS A 373 16.77 3.26 38.97
C LYS A 373 17.33 1.94 39.51
N ARG A 374 18.12 1.21 38.73
CA ARG A 374 18.65 -0.10 39.12
C ARG A 374 19.75 0.06 40.17
N ARG A 375 20.63 1.05 40.01
CA ARG A 375 21.65 1.40 41.00
C ARG A 375 21.05 1.94 42.29
N ALA A 376 20.05 2.83 42.19
CA ALA A 376 19.33 3.32 43.38
C ALA A 376 18.66 2.18 44.18
N LEU A 377 18.08 1.19 43.49
CA LEU A 377 17.51 0.00 44.15
C LEU A 377 18.59 -0.89 44.78
N SER A 378 19.75 -1.06 44.14
CA SER A 378 20.89 -1.80 44.71
C SER A 378 21.35 -1.17 46.02
N LEU A 379 21.53 0.16 46.05
CA LEU A 379 21.94 0.89 47.26
C LEU A 379 20.91 0.78 48.39
N ARG A 380 19.62 0.85 48.06
CA ARG A 380 18.55 0.67 49.05
C ARG A 380 18.56 -0.75 49.65
N ASN A 381 18.80 -1.76 48.82
CA ASN A 381 18.86 -3.13 49.29
C ASN A 381 20.10 -3.36 50.17
N GLU A 382 21.26 -2.81 49.80
CA GLU A 382 22.47 -2.81 50.65
C GLU A 382 22.19 -2.18 52.02
N LEU A 383 21.50 -1.02 52.06
CA LEU A 383 21.13 -0.34 53.30
C LEU A 383 20.14 -1.14 54.17
N ASN A 384 19.20 -1.85 53.55
CA ASN A 384 18.27 -2.71 54.27
C ASN A 384 18.94 -3.98 54.80
N GLN A 385 19.94 -4.51 54.10
CA GLN A 385 20.74 -5.64 54.57
C GLN A 385 21.60 -5.25 55.77
N SER A 386 22.27 -4.09 55.73
CA SER A 386 23.08 -3.62 56.87
C SER A 386 22.27 -3.32 58.12
N LYS A 387 20.97 -2.99 57.97
CA LYS A 387 20.04 -2.79 59.10
C LYS A 387 19.48 -4.08 59.69
N GLY A 388 19.55 -5.19 58.96
CA GLY A 388 19.10 -6.49 59.45
C GLY A 388 20.17 -7.24 60.26
N GLU A 389 21.43 -6.80 60.19
CA GLU A 389 22.57 -7.39 60.88
C GLU A 389 22.97 -6.64 62.18
N GLN A 390 22.32 -5.51 62.45
CA GLN A 390 22.44 -4.74 63.70
C GLN A 390 21.18 -4.95 64.55
#